data_AF-K0REK0-F1
#
_entry.id   AF-K0REK0-F1
#
_cell.length_a   1.000
_cell.length_b   1.000
_cell.length_c   1.000
_cell.angle_alpha   90.00
_cell.angle_beta   90.00
_cell.angle_gamma   90.00
#
_symmetry.space_group_name_H-M   'P 1'
#
loop_
_entity.id
_entity.type
_entity.pdbx_description
1 polymer ?
#
loop_
_entity_poly.entity_id
_entity_poly.type
_entity_poly.pdbx_seq_one_letter_code
_entity_poly.pdbx_strand_id
1 'polypeptide(L)'
;MRLGVKLWQTYAYALKDSVPADSSTPARPPVPALIAPLCCGFIFRTLLLHSDRRQGELATEVGDSGSLLGRTTDMFPLGGAAQPAAAAGGAGPQEPPPAADGTEDTNLSSYLDKPGCYCKNENKSYPWTNLFIGDSRLGLQSDADEQLIMHFEFQEFVKVKSIKFTEFNNGADPELAPVTVHVHVNRVNLGFEDIEDVEPTQTFTMTLDNLRSTAPPMDLFYVKFQRVKSLTFFVEDNAGGDVTAIGGLEIMGRTVATTKMNDFKSRQ
;
A
#
# COMPACT_ATOMS: atom_id res chain seq x y z
N MET A 1 -21.09 -0.28 42.42
CA MET A 1 -21.16 -1.74 42.70
C MET A 1 -22.18 -2.37 41.77
N ARG A 2 -21.71 -3.31 40.93
CA ARG A 2 -22.45 -4.39 40.24
C ARG A 2 -23.58 -4.00 39.27
N LEU A 3 -23.20 -3.62 38.04
CA LEU A 3 -23.87 -4.16 36.85
C LEU A 3 -22.83 -5.01 36.11
N GLY A 4 -22.98 -6.32 36.22
CA GLY A 4 -22.10 -7.29 35.60
C GLY A 4 -22.91 -8.45 35.04
N VAL A 5 -22.57 -8.77 33.79
CA VAL A 5 -22.59 -10.13 33.22
C VAL A 5 -23.97 -10.79 33.09
N LYS A 6 -24.52 -10.80 31.86
CA LYS A 6 -25.35 -11.91 31.32
C LYS A 6 -25.92 -11.55 29.94
N LEU A 7 -25.10 -11.63 28.91
CA LEU A 7 -25.52 -11.90 27.54
C LEU A 7 -24.28 -12.48 26.85
N TRP A 8 -24.44 -13.42 25.92
CA TRP A 8 -23.40 -14.33 25.38
C TRP A 8 -23.23 -15.68 26.08
N GLN A 9 -24.33 -16.44 26.29
CA GLN A 9 -24.22 -17.91 26.35
C GLN A 9 -25.54 -18.63 26.07
N THR A 10 -26.04 -18.57 24.83
CA THR A 10 -27.10 -19.47 24.34
C THR A 10 -27.18 -19.36 22.81
N TYR A 11 -26.28 -20.00 22.06
CA TYR A 11 -26.49 -20.39 20.65
C TYR A 11 -25.46 -21.46 20.28
N ALA A 12 -25.40 -22.50 21.08
CA ALA A 12 -24.80 -23.79 20.73
C ALA A 12 -25.76 -24.83 21.31
N TYR A 13 -26.00 -25.92 20.58
CA TYR A 13 -27.02 -26.97 20.78
C TYR A 13 -28.37 -26.75 20.11
N ALA A 14 -28.42 -27.05 18.81
CA ALA A 14 -29.53 -27.80 18.22
C ALA A 14 -29.18 -28.13 16.76
N LEU A 15 -28.56 -29.29 16.52
CA LEU A 15 -28.65 -30.03 15.25
C LEU A 15 -27.89 -31.36 15.39
N LYS A 16 -28.54 -32.33 16.04
CA LYS A 16 -28.33 -33.75 15.79
C LYS A 16 -29.64 -34.51 16.03
N ASP A 17 -30.01 -35.22 14.97
CA ASP A 17 -30.82 -36.44 14.91
C ASP A 17 -32.32 -36.39 15.23
N SER A 18 -33.15 -36.53 14.18
CA SER A 18 -33.94 -37.76 13.98
C SER A 18 -34.86 -37.67 12.75
N VAL A 19 -34.61 -38.57 11.80
CA VAL A 19 -35.49 -38.96 10.68
C VAL A 19 -36.37 -40.11 11.17
N PRO A 20 -37.66 -40.18 10.76
CA PRO A 20 -38.06 -41.34 9.97
C PRO A 20 -38.98 -40.98 8.78
N ALA A 21 -38.90 -41.80 7.74
CA ALA A 21 -39.75 -41.80 6.56
C ALA A 21 -41.07 -42.57 6.82
N ASP A 22 -42.20 -42.15 6.25
CA ASP A 22 -42.95 -42.96 5.27
C ASP A 22 -44.12 -42.20 4.59
N SER A 23 -44.30 -42.55 3.30
CA SER A 23 -45.46 -42.63 2.40
C SER A 23 -46.61 -41.59 2.29
N SER A 24 -46.72 -41.09 1.05
CA SER A 24 -47.93 -41.03 0.19
C SER A 24 -48.82 -39.75 0.13
N THR A 25 -48.84 -39.19 -1.09
CA THR A 25 -49.95 -38.55 -1.83
C THR A 25 -49.82 -37.03 -2.10
N PRO A 26 -49.96 -36.56 -3.37
CA PRO A 26 -49.67 -35.18 -3.78
C PRO A 26 -50.92 -34.29 -3.87
N ALA A 27 -50.81 -33.03 -3.44
CA ALA A 27 -51.75 -31.97 -3.82
C ALA A 27 -51.10 -30.58 -3.71
N ARG A 28 -51.16 -29.82 -4.80
CA ARG A 28 -50.79 -28.39 -4.95
C ARG A 28 -52.10 -27.60 -5.18
N PRO A 29 -52.12 -26.25 -5.15
CA PRO A 29 -51.80 -25.28 -4.08
C PRO A 29 -53.08 -24.56 -3.59
N PRO A 30 -52.95 -23.59 -2.66
CA PRO A 30 -53.50 -22.26 -3.01
C PRO A 30 -52.57 -21.08 -2.67
N VAL A 31 -52.49 -20.13 -3.60
CA VAL A 31 -52.07 -18.72 -3.40
C VAL A 31 -53.28 -17.96 -2.87
N PRO A 32 -53.17 -17.01 -1.91
CA PRO A 32 -52.99 -15.57 -2.22
C PRO A 32 -52.18 -14.86 -1.08
N ALA A 33 -51.86 -13.56 -1.01
CA ALA A 33 -52.29 -12.34 -1.67
C ALA A 33 -51.17 -11.27 -1.53
N LEU A 34 -51.13 -10.36 -2.51
CA LEU A 34 -50.49 -9.04 -2.45
C LEU A 34 -50.91 -8.25 -1.20
N ILE A 35 -49.96 -7.56 -0.53
CA ILE A 35 -50.17 -6.18 0.00
C ILE A 35 -48.83 -5.41 -0.03
N ALA A 36 -48.62 -4.64 -1.10
CA ALA A 36 -48.19 -3.24 -1.03
C ALA A 36 -49.45 -2.41 -1.38
N PRO A 37 -49.62 -1.10 -1.05
CA PRO A 37 -48.59 -0.05 -0.97
C PRO A 37 -48.83 0.97 0.17
N LEU A 38 -47.96 1.98 0.33
CA LEU A 38 -48.32 3.41 0.28
C LEU A 38 -47.18 4.29 0.78
N CYS A 39 -46.64 5.05 -0.17
CA CYS A 39 -46.02 6.34 0.05
C CYS A 39 -46.94 7.24 0.89
N CYS A 40 -46.37 7.93 1.88
CA CYS A 40 -46.86 9.25 2.26
C CYS A 40 -45.66 10.08 2.71
N GLY A 41 -45.19 10.94 1.80
CA GLY A 41 -44.41 12.11 2.19
C GLY A 41 -45.36 13.20 2.68
N PHE A 42 -44.90 13.99 3.65
CA PHE A 42 -45.15 15.43 3.78
C PHE A 42 -44.32 15.92 4.99
N ILE A 43 -43.24 16.66 4.77
CA ILE A 43 -43.18 18.14 4.83
C ILE A 43 -43.53 18.71 6.21
N PHE A 44 -42.50 19.17 6.93
CA PHE A 44 -42.48 20.38 7.77
C PHE A 44 -41.00 20.76 7.97
N ARG A 45 -40.42 21.72 7.23
CA ARG A 45 -40.57 23.19 7.26
C ARG A 45 -40.04 23.84 8.55
N THR A 46 -38.79 24.31 8.43
CA THR A 46 -38.32 25.69 8.70
C THR A 46 -38.62 26.35 10.06
N LEU A 47 -37.56 26.59 10.83
CA LEU A 47 -37.34 27.84 11.60
C LEU A 47 -35.81 28.03 11.74
N LEU A 48 -35.16 28.92 10.97
CA LEU A 48 -34.83 30.33 11.29
C LEU A 48 -34.05 30.50 12.62
N LEU A 49 -32.73 30.73 12.59
CA LEU A 49 -32.03 32.04 12.52
C LEU A 49 -32.10 32.86 13.82
N HIS A 50 -30.98 32.98 14.56
CA HIS A 50 -30.22 34.23 14.73
C HIS A 50 -29.11 34.16 15.80
N SER A 51 -27.99 34.83 15.47
CA SER A 51 -27.00 35.45 16.36
C SER A 51 -26.23 34.59 17.37
N ASP A 52 -24.90 34.52 17.22
CA ASP A 52 -24.07 35.59 17.78
C ASP A 52 -22.68 35.65 17.12
N ARG A 53 -22.22 36.87 16.92
CA ARG A 53 -21.03 37.31 16.21
C ARG A 53 -20.18 38.01 17.26
N ARG A 54 -19.10 37.39 17.74
CA ARG A 54 -18.06 38.13 18.49
C ARG A 54 -16.65 37.75 18.04
N GLN A 55 -15.94 38.81 17.64
CA GLN A 55 -14.54 38.92 17.25
C GLN A 55 -13.64 39.14 18.48
N GLY A 56 -12.32 39.02 18.27
CA GLY A 56 -11.23 39.65 19.04
C GLY A 56 -10.46 38.63 19.88
N GLU A 57 -9.28 38.15 19.48
CA GLU A 57 -7.98 38.84 19.31
C GLU A 57 -7.46 39.44 20.62
N LEU A 58 -6.36 38.88 21.15
CA LEU A 58 -5.38 39.64 21.93
C LEU A 58 -4.01 38.95 21.85
N ALA A 59 -3.15 39.54 21.02
CA ALA A 59 -1.72 39.32 21.00
C ALA A 59 -1.07 40.07 22.17
N THR A 60 0.01 39.51 22.70
CA THR A 60 0.79 40.05 23.82
C THR A 60 1.71 41.18 23.37
N GLU A 61 1.80 42.21 24.22
CA GLU A 61 2.48 43.48 24.05
C GLU A 61 3.98 43.49 24.46
N VAL A 62 4.74 44.30 23.70
CA VAL A 62 5.67 45.39 24.12
C VAL A 62 7.08 45.12 24.68
N GLY A 63 8.05 45.77 24.00
CA GLY A 63 9.11 46.62 24.58
C GLY A 63 10.47 46.50 23.88
N ASP A 64 11.31 47.51 23.64
CA ASP A 64 11.24 48.98 23.60
C ASP A 64 12.61 49.49 23.05
N SER A 65 12.58 50.67 22.43
CA SER A 65 13.60 51.75 22.31
C SER A 65 15.08 51.56 21.88
N GLY A 66 15.54 52.55 21.07
CA GLY A 66 16.92 53.05 20.99
C GLY A 66 17.51 53.14 19.56
N SER A 67 17.20 54.14 18.72
CA SER A 67 17.92 55.43 18.57
C SER A 67 19.45 55.36 18.54
N LEU A 68 20.08 55.70 17.40
CA LEU A 68 21.01 56.85 17.23
C LEU A 68 21.88 56.74 15.96
N LEU A 69 21.77 57.77 15.11
CA LEU A 69 22.82 58.53 14.40
C LEU A 69 23.96 57.79 13.67
N GLY A 70 24.16 58.16 12.38
CA GLY A 70 25.52 58.46 11.92
C GLY A 70 25.83 58.35 10.42
N ARG A 71 25.98 59.52 9.79
CA ARG A 71 26.99 59.87 8.78
C ARG A 71 26.86 59.37 7.33
N THR A 72 26.44 60.33 6.50
CA THR A 72 27.07 60.77 5.23
C THR A 72 28.51 60.33 5.01
N THR A 73 28.83 59.79 3.82
CA THR A 73 29.85 60.36 2.91
C THR A 73 29.79 59.71 1.52
N ASP A 74 29.74 60.57 0.51
CA ASP A 74 30.07 60.31 -0.89
C ASP A 74 31.48 59.72 -1.07
N MET A 75 31.69 58.91 -2.12
CA MET A 75 32.67 59.17 -3.20
C MET A 75 33.15 57.90 -3.96
N PHE A 76 32.91 57.92 -5.28
CA PHE A 76 33.82 57.54 -6.40
C PHE A 76 34.07 56.05 -6.76
N PRO A 77 34.48 55.72 -8.01
CA PRO A 77 34.02 56.26 -9.29
C PRO A 77 33.90 55.24 -10.46
N LEU A 78 33.45 55.79 -11.59
CA LEU A 78 33.45 55.30 -12.98
C LEU A 78 34.77 54.68 -13.49
N GLY A 79 34.59 53.68 -14.36
CA GLY A 79 35.53 53.17 -15.37
C GLY A 79 35.15 51.72 -15.71
N GLY A 80 34.69 51.31 -16.89
CA GLY A 80 34.86 51.82 -18.24
C GLY A 80 35.49 50.70 -19.07
N ALA A 81 34.71 49.98 -19.88
CA ALA A 81 35.12 49.37 -21.16
C ALA A 81 33.98 48.49 -21.72
N ALA A 82 33.50 48.88 -22.90
CA ALA A 82 32.64 48.10 -23.77
C ALA A 82 33.50 47.25 -24.73
N GLN A 83 32.96 46.10 -25.15
CA GLN A 83 33.02 45.43 -26.48
C GLN A 83 33.03 43.89 -26.34
N PRO A 84 32.67 43.11 -27.38
CA PRO A 84 31.43 43.14 -28.16
C PRO A 84 30.78 41.73 -28.27
N ALA A 85 29.57 41.67 -28.82
CA ALA A 85 28.88 40.43 -29.17
C ALA A 85 29.61 39.65 -30.30
N ALA A 86 29.70 38.33 -30.16
CA ALA A 86 29.95 37.40 -31.25
C ALA A 86 29.18 36.10 -31.01
N ALA A 87 28.35 35.74 -31.99
CA ALA A 87 27.58 34.51 -32.08
C ALA A 87 28.40 33.37 -32.69
N ALA A 88 28.13 32.15 -32.24
CA ALA A 88 28.36 30.81 -32.83
C ALA A 88 28.70 29.88 -31.66
N GLY A 89 27.90 28.89 -31.27
CA GLY A 89 27.52 27.74 -32.09
C GLY A 89 28.04 26.50 -31.34
N GLY A 90 27.14 25.75 -30.70
CA GLY A 90 27.51 24.59 -29.90
C GLY A 90 26.44 24.19 -28.90
N ALA A 91 25.23 23.89 -29.38
CA ALA A 91 24.27 23.14 -28.59
C ALA A 91 24.84 21.73 -28.39
N GLY A 92 25.32 21.44 -27.19
CA GLY A 92 25.64 20.07 -26.78
C GLY A 92 24.38 19.19 -26.87
N PRO A 93 24.52 17.86 -26.94
CA PRO A 93 23.37 16.96 -27.01
C PRO A 93 22.45 17.22 -25.83
N GLN A 94 21.26 17.72 -26.13
CA GLN A 94 20.20 17.93 -25.17
C GLN A 94 19.74 16.53 -24.72
N GLU A 95 20.06 16.18 -23.49
CA GLU A 95 19.57 14.97 -22.83
C GLU A 95 18.04 14.94 -22.99
N PRO A 96 17.48 13.83 -23.51
CA PRO A 96 16.05 13.77 -23.78
C PRO A 96 15.29 14.00 -22.46
N PRO A 97 14.19 14.75 -22.47
CA PRO A 97 13.41 14.99 -21.27
C PRO A 97 13.02 13.64 -20.65
N PRO A 98 13.07 13.49 -19.31
CA PRO A 98 12.62 12.27 -18.66
C PRO A 98 11.18 12.04 -19.14
N ALA A 99 10.99 10.90 -19.80
CA ALA A 99 9.69 10.52 -20.30
C ALA A 99 8.69 10.63 -19.14
N ALA A 100 7.49 11.15 -19.44
CA ALA A 100 6.51 11.50 -18.43
C ALA A 100 6.38 10.35 -17.42
N ASP A 101 6.82 10.61 -16.18
CA ASP A 101 6.57 9.72 -15.05
C ASP A 101 5.06 9.46 -15.09
N GLY A 102 4.64 8.18 -15.22
CA GLY A 102 3.23 7.84 -15.11
C GLY A 102 2.68 8.50 -13.85
N THR A 103 1.73 9.42 -14.01
CA THR A 103 1.25 10.24 -12.88
C THR A 103 0.50 9.38 -11.85
N GLU A 104 0.06 8.17 -12.25
CA GLU A 104 -0.75 7.28 -11.43
C GLU A 104 0.04 6.04 -11.01
N ASP A 105 -0.11 5.65 -9.74
CA ASP A 105 0.44 4.42 -9.20
C ASP A 105 -0.40 3.24 -9.69
N THR A 106 0.26 2.26 -10.30
CA THR A 106 -0.31 1.02 -10.84
C THR A 106 0.29 -0.20 -10.15
N ASN A 107 -0.37 -1.34 -10.29
CA ASN A 107 0.15 -2.61 -9.78
C ASN A 107 1.35 -3.07 -10.64
N LEU A 108 2.49 -3.31 -9.99
CA LEU A 108 3.76 -3.60 -10.64
C LEU A 108 3.98 -5.09 -10.95
N SER A 109 3.05 -5.98 -10.58
CA SER A 109 3.20 -7.44 -10.75
C SER A 109 3.38 -7.86 -12.21
N SER A 110 2.79 -7.11 -13.15
CA SER A 110 2.93 -7.35 -14.60
C SER A 110 4.33 -7.04 -15.14
N TYR A 111 5.14 -6.26 -14.41
CA TYR A 111 6.50 -5.88 -14.81
C TYR A 111 7.58 -6.79 -14.19
N LEU A 112 7.18 -7.83 -13.46
CA LEU A 112 8.09 -8.79 -12.86
C LEU A 112 8.75 -9.68 -13.92
N ASP A 113 10.05 -9.84 -13.79
CA ASP A 113 10.84 -10.81 -14.54
C ASP A 113 10.80 -12.16 -13.83
N LYS A 114 9.77 -12.95 -14.13
CA LYS A 114 9.55 -14.29 -13.54
C LYS A 114 10.80 -15.19 -13.48
N PRO A 115 11.70 -15.26 -14.49
CA PRO A 115 12.92 -16.07 -14.38
C PRO A 115 13.95 -15.55 -13.37
N GLY A 116 13.96 -14.25 -13.07
CA GLY A 116 14.82 -13.65 -12.05
C GLY A 116 14.23 -13.73 -10.63
N CYS A 117 12.91 -13.94 -10.52
CA CYS A 117 12.24 -14.12 -9.24
C CYS A 117 12.51 -15.51 -8.64
N TYR A 118 12.73 -15.56 -7.33
CA TYR A 118 12.86 -16.80 -6.59
C TYR A 118 12.33 -16.65 -5.17
N CYS A 119 11.97 -17.77 -4.54
CA CYS A 119 11.64 -17.80 -3.13
C CYS A 119 12.42 -18.92 -2.43
N LYS A 120 13.02 -18.61 -1.29
CA LYS A 120 13.73 -19.59 -0.45
C LYS A 120 12.83 -19.99 0.70
N ASN A 121 12.88 -21.29 1.02
CA ASN A 121 12.01 -21.95 2.00
C ASN A 121 10.52 -21.97 1.63
N GLU A 122 10.18 -21.92 0.33
CA GLU A 122 8.79 -22.07 -0.12
C GLU A 122 8.31 -23.53 -0.15
N ASN A 123 7.05 -23.74 0.19
CA ASN A 123 6.38 -25.01 0.03
C ASN A 123 6.01 -25.23 -1.44
N LYS A 124 6.33 -26.41 -1.98
CA LYS A 124 6.05 -26.78 -3.38
C LYS A 124 4.56 -26.74 -3.75
N SER A 125 3.68 -26.92 -2.76
CA SER A 125 2.23 -26.88 -2.96
C SER A 125 1.70 -25.44 -3.02
N TYR A 126 2.43 -24.50 -2.43
CA TYR A 126 2.07 -23.09 -2.30
C TYR A 126 3.24 -22.20 -2.76
N PRO A 127 3.60 -22.22 -4.06
CA PRO A 127 4.72 -21.44 -4.59
C PRO A 127 4.43 -19.94 -4.60
N TRP A 128 5.50 -19.13 -4.66
CA TRP A 128 5.42 -17.67 -4.69
C TRP A 128 4.57 -17.10 -5.83
N THR A 129 4.44 -17.84 -6.94
CA THR A 129 3.65 -17.43 -8.10
C THR A 129 2.18 -17.20 -7.77
N ASN A 130 1.69 -17.84 -6.70
CA ASN A 130 0.30 -17.73 -6.28
C ASN A 130 -0.02 -16.37 -5.66
N LEU A 131 0.98 -15.67 -5.11
CA LEU A 131 0.80 -14.37 -4.44
C LEU A 131 0.14 -13.29 -5.33
N PHE A 132 0.31 -13.40 -6.64
CA PHE A 132 -0.17 -12.42 -7.62
C PHE A 132 -1.51 -12.80 -8.28
N ILE A 133 -2.11 -13.94 -7.90
CA ILE A 133 -3.40 -14.40 -8.45
C ILE A 133 -4.57 -13.58 -7.84
N GLY A 134 -4.42 -13.15 -6.59
CA GLY A 134 -5.46 -12.41 -5.86
C GLY A 134 -6.51 -13.30 -5.18
N ASP A 135 -6.28 -14.62 -5.09
CA ASP A 135 -7.07 -15.53 -4.27
C ASP A 135 -6.33 -15.82 -2.97
N SER A 136 -6.88 -15.38 -1.84
CA SER A 136 -6.28 -15.56 -0.51
C SER A 136 -6.07 -17.02 -0.12
N ARG A 137 -6.82 -17.96 -0.73
CA ARG A 137 -6.68 -19.40 -0.48
C ARG A 137 -5.47 -20.01 -1.18
N LEU A 138 -5.03 -19.36 -2.25
CA LEU A 138 -3.88 -19.72 -3.06
C LEU A 138 -2.79 -18.71 -2.75
N GLY A 139 -2.15 -18.90 -1.60
CA GLY A 139 -1.04 -18.09 -1.16
C GLY A 139 0.32 -18.76 -1.34
N LEU A 140 1.31 -18.15 -0.72
CA LEU A 140 2.64 -18.70 -0.46
C LEU A 140 2.68 -19.22 0.98
N GLN A 141 3.33 -20.36 1.18
CA GLN A 141 3.57 -20.94 2.50
C GLN A 141 5.04 -21.37 2.59
N SER A 142 5.62 -21.31 3.78
CA SER A 142 6.93 -21.90 4.04
C SER A 142 6.87 -23.44 4.18
N ASP A 143 8.00 -24.11 3.94
CA ASP A 143 8.08 -25.58 3.97
C ASP A 143 8.47 -26.13 5.36
N ALA A 144 9.41 -25.46 6.05
CA ALA A 144 10.05 -26.01 7.24
C ALA A 144 9.87 -25.17 8.52
N ASP A 145 9.91 -23.84 8.41
CA ASP A 145 9.92 -22.93 9.55
C ASP A 145 9.26 -21.59 9.21
N GLU A 146 9.29 -20.63 10.14
CA GLU A 146 8.71 -19.30 10.01
C GLU A 146 9.45 -18.36 9.04
N GLN A 147 10.70 -18.67 8.69
CA GLN A 147 11.54 -17.78 7.90
C GLN A 147 11.30 -17.96 6.40
N LEU A 148 11.17 -16.85 5.68
CA LEU A 148 10.88 -16.90 4.24
C LEU A 148 11.55 -15.75 3.50
N ILE A 149 12.24 -16.04 2.40
CA ILE A 149 12.81 -14.99 1.54
C ILE A 149 12.12 -15.01 0.20
N MET A 150 11.53 -13.88 -0.18
CA MET A 150 10.90 -13.67 -1.48
C MET A 150 11.70 -12.62 -2.26
N HIS A 151 12.29 -13.03 -3.38
CA HIS A 151 13.02 -12.14 -4.26
C HIS A 151 12.24 -11.92 -5.56
N PHE A 152 11.98 -10.65 -5.86
CA PHE A 152 11.25 -10.22 -7.04
C PHE A 152 12.11 -9.29 -7.87
N GLU A 153 12.43 -9.70 -9.10
CA GLU A 153 13.13 -8.87 -10.06
C GLU A 153 12.13 -8.24 -11.03
N PHE A 154 12.34 -6.97 -11.39
CA PHE A 154 11.54 -6.26 -12.39
C PHE A 154 12.30 -6.25 -13.72
N GLN A 155 11.59 -6.32 -14.84
CA GLN A 155 12.21 -6.22 -16.17
C GLN A 155 12.91 -4.86 -16.35
N GLU A 156 12.32 -3.81 -15.78
CA GLU A 156 12.79 -2.43 -15.87
C GLU A 156 12.88 -1.79 -14.49
N PHE A 157 13.52 -0.63 -14.42
CA PHE A 157 13.54 0.13 -13.18
C PHE A 157 12.15 0.70 -12.88
N VAL A 158 11.68 0.44 -11.68
CA VAL A 158 10.39 0.94 -11.16
C VAL A 158 10.61 1.83 -9.95
N LYS A 159 9.64 2.71 -9.70
CA LYS A 159 9.47 3.49 -8.48
C LYS A 159 8.40 2.82 -7.66
N VAL A 160 8.73 2.36 -6.46
CA VAL A 160 7.79 1.67 -5.58
C VAL A 160 7.37 2.62 -4.48
N LYS A 161 6.06 2.75 -4.27
CA LYS A 161 5.49 3.69 -3.30
C LYS A 161 4.90 2.98 -2.10
N SER A 162 4.14 1.92 -2.34
CA SER A 162 3.49 1.17 -1.28
C SER A 162 3.40 -0.31 -1.63
N ILE A 163 3.27 -1.12 -0.60
CA ILE A 163 3.12 -2.57 -0.69
C ILE A 163 1.92 -3.00 0.13
N LYS A 164 1.26 -4.07 -0.29
CA LYS A 164 0.15 -4.65 0.45
C LYS A 164 0.32 -6.15 0.50
N PHE A 165 0.36 -6.68 1.71
CA PHE A 165 0.25 -8.11 1.96
C PHE A 165 -1.18 -8.43 2.35
N THR A 166 -1.63 -9.61 1.96
CA THR A 166 -2.96 -10.12 2.30
C THR A 166 -2.85 -11.37 3.15
N GLU A 167 -3.76 -11.50 4.12
CA GLU A 167 -3.92 -12.68 4.97
C GLU A 167 -4.15 -13.96 4.16
N PHE A 168 -3.51 -15.06 4.60
CA PHE A 168 -3.71 -16.38 4.02
C PHE A 168 -5.08 -16.93 4.39
N ASN A 169 -5.75 -17.60 3.44
CA ASN A 169 -7.02 -18.29 3.61
C ASN A 169 -8.10 -17.42 4.31
N ASN A 170 -8.17 -16.12 4.00
CA ASN A 170 -9.09 -15.14 4.63
C ASN A 170 -8.94 -15.03 6.16
N GLY A 171 -7.73 -15.23 6.68
CA GLY A 171 -7.46 -15.10 8.11
C GLY A 171 -7.98 -16.27 8.94
N ALA A 172 -8.22 -17.44 8.32
CA ALA A 172 -8.59 -18.65 9.03
C ALA A 172 -7.53 -19.07 10.06
N ASP A 173 -6.26 -18.87 9.70
CA ASP A 173 -5.09 -19.30 10.48
C ASP A 173 -4.22 -18.06 10.81
N PRO A 174 -4.60 -17.26 11.81
CA PRO A 174 -3.91 -16.01 12.14
C PRO A 174 -2.50 -16.21 12.69
N GLU A 175 -2.20 -17.39 13.24
CA GLU A 175 -0.88 -17.74 13.81
C GLU A 175 0.21 -17.83 12.72
N LEU A 176 -0.18 -18.13 11.47
CA LEU A 176 0.74 -18.25 10.33
C LEU A 176 1.09 -16.89 9.70
N ALA A 177 0.46 -15.81 10.17
CA ALA A 177 0.65 -14.49 9.59
C ALA A 177 2.05 -13.94 9.89
N PRO A 178 2.75 -13.32 8.92
CA PRO A 178 4.04 -12.70 9.17
C PRO A 178 3.91 -11.50 10.11
N VAL A 179 4.86 -11.34 11.01
CA VAL A 179 4.92 -10.22 11.97
C VAL A 179 6.01 -9.24 11.55
N THR A 180 7.25 -9.67 11.37
CA THR A 180 8.37 -8.80 11.03
C THR A 180 8.83 -9.10 9.61
N VAL A 181 8.72 -8.09 8.75
CA VAL A 181 9.13 -8.17 7.34
C VAL A 181 10.17 -7.10 7.04
N HIS A 182 11.34 -7.56 6.63
CA HIS A 182 12.47 -6.74 6.17
C HIS A 182 12.44 -6.59 4.66
N VAL A 183 12.62 -5.36 4.18
CA VAL A 183 12.64 -5.02 2.76
C VAL A 183 14.03 -4.58 2.35
N HIS A 184 14.59 -5.27 1.37
CA HIS A 184 15.88 -4.95 0.76
C HIS A 184 15.70 -4.60 -0.71
N VAL A 185 16.42 -3.57 -1.16
CA VAL A 185 16.31 -3.03 -2.53
C VAL A 185 17.60 -3.25 -3.29
N ASN A 186 17.49 -3.65 -4.56
CA ASN A 186 18.62 -3.83 -5.50
C ASN A 186 19.73 -4.75 -4.97
N ARG A 187 19.34 -5.76 -4.19
CA ARG A 187 20.23 -6.83 -3.74
C ARG A 187 19.78 -8.12 -4.41
N VAL A 188 20.71 -8.83 -5.02
CA VAL A 188 20.46 -10.12 -5.68
C VAL A 188 21.04 -11.23 -4.83
N ASN A 189 20.45 -12.42 -4.90
CA ASN A 189 20.96 -13.65 -4.27
C ASN A 189 21.16 -13.60 -2.74
N LEU A 190 20.33 -12.84 -2.00
CA LEU A 190 20.39 -12.85 -0.54
C LEU A 190 20.04 -14.24 0.02
N GLY A 191 20.95 -14.82 0.81
CA GLY A 191 20.70 -15.99 1.67
C GLY A 191 20.31 -15.60 3.09
N PHE A 192 19.86 -16.58 3.87
CA PHE A 192 19.55 -16.38 5.29
C PHE A 192 20.79 -15.99 6.11
N GLU A 193 21.98 -16.47 5.73
CA GLU A 193 23.23 -16.05 6.36
C GLU A 193 23.61 -14.60 5.98
N ASP A 194 23.45 -14.24 4.70
CA ASP A 194 23.82 -12.89 4.23
C ASP A 194 22.86 -11.80 4.71
N ILE A 195 21.60 -12.14 4.97
CA ILE A 195 20.56 -11.16 5.26
C ILE A 195 20.66 -10.60 6.67
N GLU A 196 21.24 -11.34 7.60
CA GLU A 196 21.52 -10.89 8.96
C GLU A 196 22.61 -9.79 8.99
N ASP A 197 23.58 -9.85 8.08
CA ASP A 197 24.67 -8.88 7.98
C ASP A 197 24.27 -7.61 7.19
N VAL A 198 23.18 -7.67 6.42
CA VAL A 198 22.76 -6.57 5.55
C VAL A 198 21.64 -5.78 6.22
N GLU A 199 21.89 -4.49 6.46
CA GLU A 199 20.85 -3.61 6.99
C GLU A 199 19.64 -3.53 6.01
N PRO A 200 18.42 -3.79 6.49
CA PRO A 200 17.22 -3.66 5.68
C PRO A 200 16.98 -2.19 5.32
N THR A 201 16.48 -1.93 4.11
CA THR A 201 16.14 -0.56 3.69
C THR A 201 14.95 -0.03 4.48
N GLN A 202 14.02 -0.92 4.82
CA GLN A 202 12.87 -0.65 5.66
C GLN A 202 12.43 -1.95 6.33
N THR A 203 12.06 -1.87 7.60
CA THR A 203 11.47 -2.99 8.36
C THR A 203 10.04 -2.63 8.70
N PHE A 204 9.15 -3.60 8.58
CA PHE A 204 7.74 -3.48 8.94
C PHE A 204 7.40 -4.45 10.06
N THR A 205 6.78 -3.92 11.10
CA THR A 205 6.08 -4.73 12.11
C THR A 205 4.61 -4.73 11.73
N MET A 206 4.14 -5.88 11.27
CA MET A 206 2.80 -6.14 10.78
C MET A 206 1.92 -6.65 11.91
N THR A 207 0.63 -6.36 11.79
CA THR A 207 -0.40 -6.87 12.68
C THR A 207 -1.49 -7.48 11.82
N LEU A 208 -2.32 -8.35 12.41
CA LEU A 208 -3.42 -8.99 11.68
C LEU A 208 -4.34 -7.97 10.99
N ASP A 209 -4.55 -6.80 11.60
CA ASP A 209 -5.39 -5.76 11.01
C ASP A 209 -4.80 -5.13 9.74
N ASN A 210 -3.46 -5.11 9.60
CA ASN A 210 -2.78 -4.62 8.40
C ASN A 210 -2.84 -5.61 7.24
N LEU A 211 -3.04 -6.91 7.53
CA LEU A 211 -3.10 -7.97 6.53
C LEU A 211 -4.50 -8.20 5.96
N ARG A 212 -5.52 -7.57 6.56
CA ARG A 212 -6.90 -7.71 6.08
C ARG A 212 -7.03 -7.16 4.67
N SER A 213 -7.88 -7.79 3.87
CA SER A 213 -8.20 -7.29 2.51
C SER A 213 -8.70 -5.84 2.48
N THR A 214 -9.35 -5.37 3.54
CA THR A 214 -9.84 -3.98 3.69
C THR A 214 -8.79 -2.99 4.16
N ALA A 215 -7.61 -3.46 4.59
CA ALA A 215 -6.56 -2.60 5.11
C ALA A 215 -5.93 -1.73 4.02
N PRO A 216 -5.49 -0.51 4.38
CA PRO A 216 -4.74 0.34 3.47
C PRO A 216 -3.37 -0.30 3.15
N PRO A 217 -2.82 -0.08 1.95
CA PRO A 217 -1.45 -0.45 1.63
C PRO A 217 -0.45 0.22 2.58
N MET A 218 0.66 -0.45 2.85
CA MET A 218 1.75 0.06 3.68
C MET A 218 2.67 0.92 2.84
N ASP A 219 2.90 2.16 3.28
CA ASP A 219 3.77 3.10 2.59
C ASP A 219 5.25 2.76 2.80
N LEU A 220 6.01 2.76 1.71
CA LEU A 220 7.45 2.65 1.72
C LEU A 220 8.10 4.03 1.78
N PHE A 221 9.36 4.09 2.20
CA PHE A 221 10.17 5.31 2.13
C PHE A 221 10.49 5.67 0.70
N TYR A 222 9.55 6.28 -0.02
CA TYR A 222 9.63 6.58 -1.45
C TYR A 222 11.00 7.11 -1.92
N VAL A 223 11.69 7.92 -1.12
CA VAL A 223 13.05 8.43 -1.40
C VAL A 223 14.09 7.32 -1.63
N LYS A 224 14.00 6.20 -0.90
CA LYS A 224 14.87 5.03 -1.05
C LYS A 224 14.44 4.11 -2.19
N PHE A 225 13.17 4.17 -2.58
CA PHE A 225 12.55 3.31 -3.60
C PHE A 225 12.33 4.03 -4.94
N GLN A 226 13.13 5.05 -5.26
CA GLN A 226 13.05 5.79 -6.54
C GLN A 226 13.49 4.98 -7.76
N ARG A 227 14.39 4.00 -7.56
CA ARG A 227 14.98 3.22 -8.65
C ARG A 227 15.21 1.80 -8.18
N VAL A 228 14.20 0.98 -8.38
CA VAL A 228 14.14 -0.41 -7.92
C VAL A 228 14.21 -1.32 -9.14
N LYS A 229 15.22 -2.20 -9.18
CA LYS A 229 15.36 -3.28 -10.15
C LYS A 229 14.98 -4.61 -9.53
N SER A 230 15.30 -4.80 -8.25
CA SER A 230 14.89 -5.97 -7.48
C SER A 230 14.43 -5.58 -6.09
N LEU A 231 13.44 -6.31 -5.57
CA LEU A 231 12.95 -6.24 -4.20
C LEU A 231 13.11 -7.60 -3.55
N THR A 232 13.68 -7.62 -2.37
CA THR A 232 13.71 -8.82 -1.54
C THR A 232 12.96 -8.53 -0.26
N PHE A 233 11.99 -9.40 0.05
CA PHE A 233 11.27 -9.42 1.31
C PHE A 233 11.78 -10.60 2.12
N PHE A 234 12.16 -10.34 3.36
CA PHE A 234 12.54 -11.36 4.31
C PHE A 234 11.57 -11.33 5.48
N VAL A 235 10.92 -12.45 5.71
CA VAL A 235 10.07 -12.68 6.87
C VAL A 235 10.95 -13.30 7.93
N GLU A 236 11.10 -12.59 9.05
CA GLU A 236 11.90 -13.06 10.20
C GLU A 236 11.06 -13.93 11.13
N ASP A 237 9.85 -13.46 11.49
CA ASP A 237 8.95 -14.10 12.44
C ASP A 237 7.49 -14.05 11.98
N ASN A 238 6.67 -14.87 12.65
CA ASN A 238 5.23 -14.94 12.46
C ASN A 238 4.47 -14.79 13.80
N ALA A 239 3.15 -14.89 13.75
CA ALA A 239 2.29 -14.70 14.92
C ALA A 239 2.23 -15.92 15.88
N GLY A 240 3.23 -16.80 15.84
CA GLY A 240 3.39 -17.96 16.73
C GLY A 240 3.07 -19.32 16.10
N GLY A 241 3.00 -19.40 14.77
CA GLY A 241 2.81 -20.65 14.04
C GLY A 241 4.13 -21.34 13.68
N ASP A 242 4.08 -22.63 13.34
CA ASP A 242 5.27 -23.39 12.93
C ASP A 242 5.78 -22.98 11.52
N VAL A 243 4.88 -22.44 10.69
CA VAL A 243 5.15 -22.03 9.31
C VAL A 243 4.50 -20.67 9.04
N THR A 244 5.03 -19.93 8.08
CA THR A 244 4.49 -18.63 7.67
C THR A 244 3.70 -18.78 6.39
N ALA A 245 2.52 -18.18 6.33
CA ALA A 245 1.64 -18.18 5.17
C ALA A 245 1.20 -16.76 4.80
N ILE A 246 1.23 -16.45 3.50
CA ILE A 246 0.88 -15.14 2.94
C ILE A 246 -0.12 -15.37 1.83
N GLY A 247 -1.30 -14.74 1.91
CA GLY A 247 -2.38 -14.91 0.93
C GLY A 247 -2.12 -14.19 -0.40
N GLY A 248 -1.45 -13.05 -0.36
CA GLY A 248 -1.15 -12.29 -1.57
C GLY A 248 -0.19 -11.14 -1.34
N LEU A 249 0.44 -10.69 -2.42
CA LEU A 249 1.33 -9.54 -2.44
C LEU A 249 0.97 -8.62 -3.60
N GLU A 250 0.73 -7.36 -3.28
CA GLU A 250 0.50 -6.29 -4.25
C GLU A 250 1.57 -5.21 -4.06
N ILE A 251 2.27 -4.91 -5.15
CA ILE A 251 3.34 -3.90 -5.17
C ILE A 251 2.83 -2.74 -6.01
N MET A 252 2.65 -1.58 -5.39
CA MET A 252 2.09 -0.39 -6.03
C MET A 252 3.18 0.64 -6.30
N GLY A 253 3.15 1.17 -7.52
CA GLY A 253 4.09 2.20 -7.93
C GLY A 253 4.02 2.48 -9.42
N ARG A 254 5.12 2.95 -10.00
CA ARG A 254 5.16 3.32 -11.42
C ARG A 254 6.45 2.91 -12.07
N THR A 255 6.40 2.62 -13.36
CA THR A 255 7.61 2.38 -14.15
C THR A 255 8.37 3.69 -14.32
N VAL A 256 9.71 3.64 -14.17
CA VAL A 256 10.55 4.76 -14.59
C VAL A 256 10.52 4.75 -16.11
N ALA A 257 9.96 5.79 -16.70
CA ALA A 257 9.81 5.88 -18.14
C ALA A 257 11.19 5.85 -18.81
N THR A 258 11.59 4.65 -19.21
CA THR A 258 12.73 4.39 -20.07
C THR A 258 12.16 4.37 -21.48
N THR A 259 12.83 5.05 -22.40
CA THR A 259 12.35 5.24 -23.78
C THR A 259 12.21 3.89 -24.49
N LYS A 260 11.08 3.19 -24.32
CA LYS A 260 10.74 2.02 -25.12
C LYS A 260 10.41 2.48 -26.52
N MET A 261 11.39 2.43 -27.42
CA MET A 261 11.21 2.69 -28.86
C MET A 261 10.22 1.74 -29.56
N ASN A 262 9.66 0.73 -28.87
CA ASN A 262 8.73 -0.24 -29.45
C ASN A 262 7.28 0.26 -29.58
N ASP A 263 6.87 1.33 -28.89
CA ASP A 263 5.50 1.87 -28.96
C ASP A 263 5.21 2.70 -30.24
N PHE A 264 6.19 2.83 -31.14
CA PHE A 264 6.01 3.56 -32.41
C PHE A 264 5.48 2.70 -33.57
N LYS A 265 5.16 1.42 -33.36
CA LYS A 265 4.83 0.49 -34.47
C LYS A 265 3.35 0.32 -34.82
N SER A 266 2.42 1.05 -34.22
CA SER A 266 0.98 0.89 -34.53
C SER A 266 0.23 2.17 -34.90
N ARG A 267 0.93 3.17 -35.47
CA ARG A 267 0.29 4.32 -36.13
C ARG A 267 0.79 4.46 -37.56
N GLN A 268 0.48 3.47 -38.39
CA GLN A 268 0.55 3.57 -39.86
C GLN A 268 -0.70 2.97 -40.45
#